data_AF-A0A2S3U4V6-F1
#
_entry.id   AF-A0A2S3U4V6-F1
#
_cell.length_a   1.000
_cell.length_b   1.000
_cell.length_c   1.000
_cell.angle_alpha   90.00
_cell.angle_beta   90.00
_cell.angle_gamma   90.00
#
_symmetry.space_group_name_H-M   'P 1'
#
loop_
_entity.id
_entity.type
_entity.pdbx_description
1 polymer ?
#
loop_
_entity_poly.entity_id
_entity_poly.type
_entity_poly.pdbx_seq_one_letter_code
_entity_poly.pdbx_strand_id
1 'polypeptide(L)' 'MDPKFLEVIKDTTPATIVSVNGQPAHVVNTWSHYMQLVDDHTLLIPSSWYALN' A
#
# COMPACT_ATOMS: atom_id res chain seq x y z
N MET A 1 8.02 0.79 -12.72
CA MET A 1 8.64 1.01 -11.37
C MET A 1 10.06 0.45 -11.34
N ASP A 2 10.88 0.85 -10.36
CA ASP A 2 12.24 0.33 -10.18
C ASP A 2 12.24 -1.20 -9.92
N PRO A 3 13.11 -2.00 -10.57
CA PRO A 3 13.13 -3.45 -10.41
C PRO A 3 13.37 -3.92 -8.97
N LYS A 4 14.24 -3.23 -8.20
CA LYS A 4 14.51 -3.58 -6.81
C LYS A 4 13.29 -3.29 -5.93
N PHE A 5 12.55 -2.22 -6.21
CA PHE A 5 11.26 -1.98 -5.56
C PHE A 5 10.27 -3.13 -5.80
N LEU A 6 10.20 -3.65 -7.02
CA LEU A 6 9.31 -4.78 -7.37
C LEU A 6 9.69 -6.09 -6.67
N GLU A 7 10.96 -6.26 -6.29
CA GLU A 7 11.39 -7.38 -5.44
C GLU A 7 10.92 -7.17 -4.00
N VAL A 8 11.12 -5.97 -3.44
CA VAL A 8 10.75 -5.64 -2.05
C VAL A 8 9.25 -5.78 -1.79
N ILE A 9 8.39 -5.36 -2.72
CA ILE A 9 6.93 -5.44 -2.49
C ILE A 9 6.40 -6.87 -2.42
N LYS A 10 7.15 -7.85 -2.94
CA LYS A 10 6.78 -9.27 -2.88
C LYS A 10 7.09 -9.89 -1.51
N ASP A 11 7.98 -9.29 -0.74
CA ASP A 11 8.30 -9.77 0.61
C ASP A 11 7.13 -9.54 1.56
N THR A 12 7.08 -10.30 2.66
CA THR A 12 6.12 -10.05 3.74
C THR A 12 6.74 -9.09 4.76
N THR A 13 6.67 -7.80 4.47
CA THR A 13 7.17 -6.74 5.35
C THR A 13 6.09 -5.69 5.65
N PRO A 14 6.15 -5.01 6.80
CA PRO A 14 5.26 -3.89 7.07
C PRO A 14 5.51 -2.74 6.08
N ALA A 15 4.45 -2.15 5.56
CA ALA A 15 4.49 -0.96 4.74
C ALA A 15 3.66 0.17 5.36
N THR A 16 4.13 1.40 5.20
CA THR A 16 3.49 2.60 5.74
C THR A 16 3.07 3.51 4.60
N ILE A 17 1.82 3.95 4.62
CA ILE A 17 1.26 4.91 3.65
C ILE A 17 1.03 6.22 4.39
N VAL A 18 1.57 7.31 3.85
CA VAL A 18 1.46 8.66 4.42
C VAL A 18 0.70 9.56 3.45
N SER A 19 -0.49 10.01 3.86
CA SER A 19 -1.31 10.96 3.12
C SER A 19 -1.03 12.38 3.62
N VAL A 20 -0.16 13.10 2.91
CA VAL A 20 0.30 14.45 3.30
C VAL A 20 -0.69 15.57 3.03
N ASN A 21 -1.61 15.36 2.08
CA ASN A 21 -2.66 16.32 1.73
C ASN A 21 -3.97 16.09 2.51
N GLY A 22 -3.98 15.19 3.50
CA GLY A 22 -5.07 15.09 4.45
C GLY A 22 -5.07 16.27 5.42
N GLN A 23 -6.24 16.68 5.90
CA GLN A 23 -6.36 17.64 6.99
C GLN A 23 -7.14 16.99 8.15
N PRO A 24 -6.43 16.39 9.14
CA PRO A 24 -4.97 16.33 9.32
C PRO A 24 -4.28 15.32 8.40
N ALA A 25 -2.94 15.33 8.33
CA ALA A 25 -2.21 14.26 7.65
C ALA A 25 -2.53 12.91 8.30
N HIS A 26 -2.61 11.86 7.49
CA HIS A 26 -2.98 10.52 7.95
C HIS A 26 -1.89 9.51 7.62
N VAL A 27 -1.62 8.63 8.58
CA VAL A 27 -0.67 7.50 8.43
C VAL A 27 -1.45 6.22 8.67
N VAL A 28 -1.33 5.28 7.73
CA VAL A 28 -1.91 3.95 7.85
C VAL A 28 -0.87 2.90 7.49
N ASN A 29 -1.06 1.68 8.00
CA ASN A 29 -0.18 0.56 7.74
C ASN A 29 -0.88 -0.53 6.93
N THR A 30 -0.10 -1.26 6.15
CA THR A 30 -0.50 -2.48 5.45
C THR A 30 0.68 -3.44 5.39
N TRP A 31 0.50 -4.59 4.75
CA TRP A 31 1.59 -5.51 4.43
C TRP A 31 1.98 -5.36 2.96
N SER A 32 3.28 -5.34 2.65
CA SER A 32 3.77 -5.19 1.27
C SER A 32 3.21 -6.25 0.32
N HIS A 33 3.11 -7.51 0.76
CA HIS A 33 2.55 -8.61 -0.03
C HIS A 33 1.02 -8.50 -0.29
N TYR A 34 0.33 -7.53 0.32
CA TYR A 34 -1.07 -7.21 -0.04
C TYR A 34 -1.17 -6.25 -1.23
N MET A 35 -0.05 -5.63 -1.64
CA MET A 35 -0.04 -4.71 -2.76
C MET A 35 -0.01 -5.48 -4.08
N GLN A 36 -0.83 -5.05 -5.03
CA GLN A 36 -0.88 -5.63 -6.36
C GLN A 36 -0.40 -4.61 -7.40
N LEU A 37 0.64 -4.94 -8.15
CA LEU A 37 0.99 -4.20 -9.36
C LEU A 37 0.00 -4.58 -10.47
N VAL A 38 -0.76 -3.62 -10.99
CA VAL A 38 -1.74 -3.86 -12.06
C VAL A 38 -1.30 -3.32 -13.42
N ASP A 39 -0.30 -2.44 -13.43
CA ASP A 39 0.44 -1.98 -14.61
C ASP A 39 1.81 -1.38 -14.18
N ASP A 40 2.60 -0.86 -15.10
CA ASP A 40 3.96 -0.34 -14.85
C ASP A 40 4.04 0.83 -13.85
N HIS A 41 2.89 1.44 -13.53
CA HIS A 41 2.76 2.67 -12.73
C HIS A 41 1.71 2.60 -11.62
N THR A 42 0.91 1.53 -11.54
CA THR A 42 -0.22 1.44 -10.61
C THR A 42 -0.06 0.30 -9.60
N LEU A 43 -0.10 0.65 -8.31
CA LEU A 43 -0.24 -0.28 -7.20
C LEU A 43 -1.66 -0.18 -6.63
N LEU A 44 -2.35 -1.31 -6.55
CA LEU A 44 -3.57 -1.45 -5.77
C LEU A 44 -3.21 -1.91 -4.36
N ILE A 45 -3.81 -1.24 -3.37
CA ILE A 45 -3.69 -1.58 -1.96
C ILE A 45 -5.11 -1.84 -1.47
N PRO A 46 -5.43 -3.06 -0.98
CA PRO A 46 -6.77 -3.35 -0.49
C PRO A 46 -7.05 -2.49 0.75
N SER A 47 -8.15 -1.73 0.69
CA SER A 47 -8.68 -1.03 1.85
C SER A 47 -9.75 -1.89 2.51
N SER A 48 -9.59 -2.19 3.79
CA SER A 48 -10.69 -2.81 4.54
C SER A 48 -11.70 -1.73 4.93
N TRP A 49 -12.92 -1.83 4.42
CA TRP A 49 -14.09 -1.27 5.09
C TRP A 49 -14.77 -2.42 5.83
N TYR A 50 -14.58 -2.50 7.15
CA TYR A 50 -15.48 -3.30 7.98
C TYR A 50 -16.82 -2.55 8.03
N ALA A 51 -17.75 -2.93 7.15
CA ALA A 51 -19.16 -2.67 7.41
C ALA A 51 -19.54 -3.55 8.60
N LEU A 52 -19.53 -2.97 9.80
CA LEU A 52 -20.16 -3.57 10.97
C LEU A 52 -21.66 -3.68 10.65
N ASN A 53 -22.13 -4.91 10.41
CA ASN A 53 -23.55 -5.24 10.53
C ASN A 53 -23.94 -5.25 12.01
#